data_AF-A0A2N2M379-F1
#
_entry.id   AF-A0A2N2M379-F1
#
_cell.length_a   1.000
_cell.length_b   1.000
_cell.length_c   1.000
_cell.angle_alpha   90.00
_cell.angle_beta   90.00
_cell.angle_gamma   90.00
#
_symmetry.space_group_name_H-M   'P 1'
#
loop_
_entity.id
_entity.type
_entity.pdbx_description
1 polymer ?
#
loop_
_entity_poly.entity_id
_entity_poly.type
_entity_poly.pdbx_seq_one_letter_code
_entity_poly.pdbx_strand_id
1 'polypeptide(L)'
;MIVIVIAILILTACDSKKVQPTGTNEIPNPASVFCKENGDTLEMRQATNESVAGFCIFPDGSGCGEWAYFRGDFKFAIPAILSTSVLGFLLAIIYLVGGRNLGPCIFAPAKINLVIEPWLMLSSVSGKWHRSSNTSGQRLVYAVR
;
A
#
# COMPACT_ATOMS: atom_id res chain seq x y z
N MET A 1 -24.64 30.71 18.63
CA MET A 1 -24.33 30.36 17.23
C MET A 1 -23.18 29.36 17.12
N ILE A 2 -21.98 29.62 17.66
CA ILE A 2 -20.82 28.69 17.59
C ILE A 2 -21.04 27.35 18.33
N VAL A 3 -21.69 27.37 19.50
CA VAL A 3 -21.91 26.16 20.33
C VAL A 3 -22.83 25.14 19.65
N ILE A 4 -23.81 25.61 18.87
CA ILE A 4 -24.78 24.76 18.17
C ILE A 4 -24.10 24.06 16.97
N VAL A 5 -23.17 24.74 16.30
CA VAL A 5 -22.42 24.17 15.16
C VAL A 5 -21.48 23.06 15.62
N ILE A 6 -20.84 23.22 16.79
CA ILE A 6 -19.97 22.18 17.37
C ILE A 6 -20.80 20.96 17.78
N ALA A 7 -21.98 21.15 18.37
CA ALA A 7 -22.86 20.03 18.75
C ALA A 7 -23.31 19.20 17.53
N ILE A 8 -23.63 19.84 16.41
CA ILE A 8 -24.06 19.16 15.18
C ILE A 8 -22.90 18.37 14.53
N LEU A 9 -21.67 18.89 14.59
CA LEU A 9 -20.45 18.21 14.10
C LEU A 9 -20.12 16.92 14.89
N ILE A 10 -20.48 16.86 16.18
CA ILE A 10 -20.21 15.68 17.02
C ILE A 10 -21.26 14.58 16.76
N LEU A 11 -22.48 14.94 16.31
CA LEU A 11 -23.58 13.99 16.09
C LEU A 11 -23.46 13.18 14.79
N THR A 12 -22.66 13.62 13.81
CA THR A 12 -22.52 12.91 12.51
C THR A 12 -21.37 11.90 12.48
N ALA A 13 -20.67 11.70 13.60
CA ALA A 13 -19.41 10.96 13.62
C ALA A 13 -19.54 9.42 13.70
N CYS A 14 -20.74 8.84 13.66
CA CYS A 14 -20.88 7.38 13.65
C CYS A 14 -22.16 6.93 12.94
N ASP A 15 -22.06 6.68 11.64
CA ASP A 15 -22.96 5.77 10.94
C ASP A 15 -22.11 4.64 10.35
N SER A 16 -21.97 3.53 11.09
CA SER A 16 -21.26 2.34 10.61
C SER A 16 -22.17 1.54 9.70
N LYS A 17 -22.33 1.98 8.44
CA LYS A 17 -22.93 1.16 7.39
C LYS A 17 -22.02 -0.04 7.10
N LYS A 18 -22.40 -1.22 7.58
CA LYS A 18 -21.79 -2.48 7.11
C LYS A 18 -22.13 -2.64 5.63
N VAL A 19 -21.17 -2.33 4.75
CA VAL A 19 -21.26 -2.66 3.33
C VAL A 19 -21.09 -4.17 3.21
N GLN A 20 -22.21 -4.84 2.97
CA GLN A 20 -22.24 -6.25 2.63
C GLN A 20 -21.93 -6.36 1.13
N PRO A 21 -20.91 -7.14 0.73
CA PRO A 21 -20.60 -7.31 -0.69
C PRO A 21 -21.79 -7.98 -1.39
N THR A 22 -22.45 -7.22 -2.27
CA THR A 22 -23.48 -7.71 -3.18
C THR A 22 -22.81 -8.62 -4.20
N GLY A 23 -23.21 -9.89 -4.23
CA GLY A 23 -22.47 -10.93 -4.93
C GLY A 23 -22.71 -11.04 -6.44
N THR A 24 -22.15 -12.14 -6.94
CA THR A 24 -22.42 -12.88 -8.18
C THR A 24 -21.70 -12.39 -9.45
N ASN A 25 -20.82 -13.28 -9.93
CA ASN A 25 -20.03 -13.25 -11.18
C ASN A 25 -18.72 -12.45 -11.18
N GLU A 26 -17.88 -12.67 -10.17
CA GLU A 26 -16.55 -12.07 -10.11
C GLU A 26 -15.47 -13.12 -10.36
N ILE A 27 -14.55 -12.79 -11.27
CA ILE A 27 -13.22 -13.43 -11.29
C ILE A 27 -12.64 -13.21 -9.90
N PRO A 28 -12.32 -14.27 -9.14
CA PRO A 28 -11.93 -14.12 -7.76
C PRO A 28 -10.62 -13.35 -7.69
N ASN A 29 -10.53 -12.39 -6.77
CA ASN A 29 -9.31 -11.62 -6.54
C ASN A 29 -8.17 -12.61 -6.19
N PRO A 30 -7.05 -12.63 -6.95
CA PRO A 30 -5.97 -13.58 -6.72
C PRO A 30 -5.36 -13.49 -5.31
N ALA A 31 -5.32 -12.29 -4.72
CA ALA A 31 -4.86 -12.11 -3.34
C ALA A 31 -5.83 -12.72 -2.31
N SER A 32 -7.14 -12.58 -2.54
CA SER A 32 -8.19 -13.19 -1.72
C SER A 32 -8.19 -14.72 -1.81
N VAL A 33 -7.89 -15.28 -2.99
CA VAL A 33 -7.78 -16.74 -3.19
C VAL A 33 -6.56 -17.28 -2.45
N PHE A 34 -5.40 -16.67 -2.63
CA PHE A 34 -4.16 -17.06 -1.95
C PHE A 34 -4.30 -17.05 -0.43
N CYS A 35 -5.00 -16.05 0.10
CA CYS A 35 -5.35 -15.96 1.52
C CYS A 35 -6.09 -17.22 2.01
N LYS A 36 -7.16 -17.59 1.32
CA LYS A 36 -8.02 -18.73 1.68
C LYS A 36 -7.33 -20.07 1.43
N GLU A 37 -6.52 -20.18 0.38
CA GLU A 37 -5.74 -21.39 0.06
C GLU A 37 -4.68 -21.69 1.12
N ASN A 38 -4.11 -20.65 1.74
CA ASN A 38 -3.17 -20.81 2.86
C ASN A 38 -3.86 -21.10 4.20
N GLY A 39 -5.19 -21.18 4.24
CA GLY A 39 -5.97 -21.45 5.45
C GLY A 39 -6.22 -20.23 6.33
N ASP A 40 -5.92 -19.02 5.84
CA ASP A 40 -6.14 -17.77 6.55
C ASP A 40 -7.55 -17.21 6.30
N THR A 41 -8.04 -16.39 7.23
CA THR A 41 -9.40 -15.82 7.14
C THR A 41 -9.37 -14.47 6.43
N LEU A 42 -10.12 -14.31 5.35
CA LEU A 42 -10.23 -13.03 4.64
C LEU A 42 -11.31 -12.14 5.28
N GLU A 43 -10.92 -10.97 5.78
CA GLU A 43 -11.79 -9.92 6.27
C GLU A 43 -11.74 -8.68 5.37
N MET A 44 -12.90 -8.17 4.98
CA MET A 44 -12.99 -6.91 4.24
C MET A 44 -13.22 -5.76 5.22
N ARG A 45 -12.31 -4.79 5.26
CA ARG A 45 -12.39 -3.62 6.14
C ARG A 45 -12.55 -2.36 5.30
N GLN A 46 -13.43 -1.45 5.72
CA GLN A 46 -13.49 -0.11 5.14
C GLN A 46 -12.27 0.69 5.59
N ALA A 47 -11.54 1.23 4.62
CA ALA A 47 -10.53 2.24 4.85
C ALA A 47 -11.17 3.64 4.86
N THR A 48 -10.40 4.63 5.28
CA THR A 48 -10.82 6.01 5.57
C THR A 48 -11.51 6.77 4.43
N ASN A 49 -11.56 6.23 3.21
CA ASN A 49 -12.05 6.91 2.00
C ASN A 49 -13.06 6.05 1.20
N GLU A 50 -13.94 5.30 1.87
CA GLU A 50 -14.93 4.40 1.23
C GLU A 50 -14.31 3.23 0.44
N SER A 51 -12.98 3.12 0.39
CA SER A 51 -12.30 1.97 -0.19
C SER A 51 -12.40 0.78 0.75
N VAL A 52 -12.72 -0.39 0.19
CA VAL A 52 -12.73 -1.65 0.94
C VAL A 52 -11.42 -2.36 0.67
N ALA A 53 -10.67 -2.65 1.73
CA ALA A 53 -9.42 -3.39 1.67
C ALA A 53 -9.58 -4.76 2.32
N GLY A 54 -9.11 -5.82 1.65
CA GLY A 54 -9.05 -7.16 2.21
C GLY A 54 -7.83 -7.35 3.12
N PHE A 55 -8.05 -7.98 4.25
CA PHE A 55 -7.04 -8.39 5.22
C PHE A 55 -7.10 -9.90 5.43
N CYS A 56 -5.95 -10.55 5.41
CA CYS A 56 -5.78 -11.94 5.81
C CYS A 56 -5.46 -12.01 7.30
N ILE A 57 -6.31 -12.70 8.05
CA ILE A 57 -6.14 -12.95 9.48
C ILE A 57 -5.60 -14.36 9.66
N PHE A 58 -4.43 -14.42 10.29
CA PHE A 58 -3.68 -15.63 10.56
C PHE A 58 -4.23 -16.35 11.81
N PRO A 59 -3.95 -17.64 12.00
CA PRO A 59 -4.41 -18.41 13.17
C PRO A 59 -3.85 -17.90 14.51
N ASP A 60 -2.77 -17.11 14.49
CA ASP A 60 -2.22 -16.42 15.67
C ASP A 60 -2.94 -15.10 16.00
N GLY A 61 -3.95 -14.72 15.20
CA GLY A 61 -4.72 -13.49 15.34
C GLY A 61 -4.04 -12.24 14.74
N SER A 62 -2.84 -12.38 14.17
CA SER A 62 -2.20 -11.30 13.42
C SER A 62 -2.88 -11.12 12.06
N GLY A 63 -2.74 -9.96 11.44
CA GLY A 63 -3.39 -9.66 10.17
C GLY A 63 -2.55 -8.84 9.21
N CYS A 64 -2.61 -9.16 7.92
CA CYS A 64 -1.94 -8.42 6.84
C CYS A 64 -2.93 -8.00 5.77
N GLY A 65 -2.66 -6.91 5.03
CA GLY A 65 -3.39 -6.65 3.79
C GLY A 65 -3.17 -7.78 2.79
N GLU A 66 -4.24 -8.27 2.15
CA GLU A 66 -4.24 -9.44 1.26
C GLU A 66 -3.17 -9.33 0.15
N TRP A 67 -2.96 -8.14 -0.40
CA TRP A 67 -1.98 -7.88 -1.46
C TRP A 67 -0.54 -7.90 -0.97
N ALA A 68 -0.30 -7.49 0.27
CA ALA A 68 1.02 -7.56 0.88
C ALA A 68 1.36 -9.01 1.24
N TYR A 69 0.36 -9.78 1.68
CA TYR A 69 0.53 -11.21 1.91
C TYR A 69 0.78 -11.99 0.62
N PHE A 70 -0.02 -11.74 -0.43
CA PHE A 70 0.12 -12.36 -1.75
C PHE A 70 1.50 -12.18 -2.38
N ARG A 71 2.13 -11.01 -2.20
CA ARG A 71 3.48 -10.74 -2.72
C ARG A 71 4.60 -11.24 -1.80
N GLY A 72 4.28 -11.77 -0.61
CA GLY A 72 5.28 -12.08 0.42
C GLY A 72 6.00 -10.81 0.93
N ASP A 73 5.35 -9.65 0.81
CA ASP A 73 5.96 -8.33 0.94
C ASP A 73 6.16 -7.88 2.38
N PHE A 74 5.89 -8.70 3.39
CA PHE A 74 6.18 -8.35 4.77
C PHE A 74 7.66 -7.94 4.98
N LYS A 75 8.57 -8.58 4.25
CA LYS A 75 10.00 -8.25 4.24
C LYS A 75 10.32 -6.93 3.54
N PHE A 76 9.45 -6.45 2.65
CA PHE A 76 9.61 -5.20 1.90
C PHE A 76 8.84 -4.03 2.55
N ALA A 77 7.75 -4.31 3.26
CA ALA A 77 6.97 -3.31 3.98
C ALA A 77 7.76 -2.69 5.14
N ILE A 78 8.46 -3.49 5.93
CA ILE A 78 9.29 -2.99 7.05
C ILE A 78 10.38 -2.01 6.58
N PRO A 79 11.25 -2.33 5.61
CA PRO A 79 12.26 -1.39 5.13
C PRO A 79 11.64 -0.18 4.43
N ALA A 80 10.49 -0.33 3.75
CA ALA A 80 9.78 0.81 3.18
C ALA A 80 9.27 1.78 4.27
N ILE A 81 8.65 1.27 5.35
CA ILE A 81 8.15 2.07 6.47
C ILE A 81 9.31 2.75 7.22
N LEU A 82 10.40 2.03 7.45
CA LEU A 82 11.60 2.60 8.06
C LEU A 82 12.21 3.68 7.15
N SER A 83 12.25 3.46 5.84
CA SER A 83 12.76 4.43 4.87
C SER A 83 11.90 5.70 4.83
N THR A 84 10.57 5.60 4.84
CA THR A 84 9.69 6.77 4.82
C THR A 84 9.74 7.55 6.12
N SER A 85 9.92 6.85 7.24
CA SER A 85 10.10 7.46 8.55
C SER A 85 11.43 8.22 8.66
N VAL A 86 12.53 7.61 8.23
CA VAL A 86 13.86 8.25 8.19
C VAL A 86 13.87 9.43 7.24
N LEU A 87 13.28 9.29 6.06
CA LEU A 87 13.16 10.38 5.08
C LEU A 87 12.34 11.54 5.64
N GLY A 88 11.20 11.26 6.28
CA GLY A 88 10.36 12.28 6.92
C GLY A 88 11.10 13.03 8.03
N PHE A 89 11.87 12.31 8.86
CA PHE A 89 12.68 12.91 9.92
C PHE A 89 13.79 13.83 9.37
N LEU A 90 14.49 13.39 8.33
CA LEU A 90 15.51 14.20 7.66
C LEU A 90 14.92 15.46 7.04
N LEU A 91 13.75 15.36 6.40
CA LEU A 91 13.04 16.53 5.85
C LEU A 91 12.61 17.50 6.96
N ALA A 92 12.18 17.01 8.11
CA ALA A 92 11.86 17.84 9.27
C ALA A 92 13.08 18.60 9.79
N ILE A 93 14.25 17.96 9.86
CA ILE A 93 15.51 18.61 10.23
C ILE A 93 15.88 19.71 9.23
N ILE A 94 15.85 19.41 7.93
CA ILE A 94 16.15 20.38 6.86
C ILE A 94 15.22 21.59 6.94
N TYR A 95 13.94 21.37 7.23
CA TYR A 95 12.96 22.44 7.39
C TYR A 95 13.25 23.34 8.60
N LEU A 96 13.65 22.75 9.74
CA LEU A 96 14.01 23.50 10.94
C LEU A 96 15.31 24.30 10.74
N VAL A 97 16.34 23.69 10.15
CA VAL A 97 17.64 24.34 9.88
C VAL A 97 17.51 25.42 8.80
N GLY A 98 16.64 25.22 7.81
CA GLY A 98 16.38 26.18 6.73
C GLY A 98 15.53 27.39 7.14
N GLY A 99 15.18 27.56 8.42
CA GLY A 99 14.41 28.71 8.89
C GLY A 99 12.97 28.74 8.36
N ARG A 100 12.30 27.58 8.28
CA ARG A 100 10.96 27.40 7.69
C ARG A 100 10.85 27.65 6.18
N ASN A 101 11.96 27.69 5.45
CA ASN A 101 11.92 27.78 4.00
C ASN A 101 11.58 26.41 3.37
N LEU A 102 10.42 26.30 2.72
CA LEU A 102 9.95 25.07 2.05
C LEU A 102 10.64 24.80 0.70
N GLY A 103 11.39 25.75 0.16
CA GLY A 103 12.02 25.66 -1.16
C GLY A 103 12.78 24.34 -1.40
N PRO A 104 13.72 23.94 -0.53
CA PRO A 104 14.47 22.69 -0.68
C PRO A 104 13.59 21.43 -0.72
N CYS A 105 12.49 21.42 0.03
CA CYS A 105 11.56 20.29 0.10
C CYS A 105 10.68 20.15 -1.14
N ILE A 106 10.44 21.24 -1.88
CA ILE A 106 9.61 21.24 -3.10
C ILE A 106 10.46 20.96 -4.35
N PHE A 107 11.64 21.58 -4.44
CA PHE A 107 12.51 21.43 -5.63
C PHE A 107 13.13 20.04 -5.77
N ALA A 108 13.37 19.34 -4.67
CA ALA A 108 13.95 17.99 -4.70
C ALA A 108 13.04 16.96 -5.39
N PRO A 109 11.78 16.75 -4.95
CA PRO A 109 10.87 15.81 -5.62
C PRO A 109 10.50 16.26 -7.04
N ALA A 110 10.38 17.57 -7.30
CA ALA A 110 10.11 18.08 -8.65
C ALA A 110 11.20 17.69 -9.66
N LYS A 111 12.48 17.76 -9.26
CA LYS A 111 13.60 17.32 -10.12
C LYS A 111 13.67 15.81 -10.29
N ILE A 112 13.33 15.05 -9.26
CA ILE A 112 13.27 13.59 -9.33
C ILE A 112 12.21 13.17 -10.35
N ASN A 113 11.01 13.74 -10.27
CA ASN A 113 9.93 13.40 -11.20
C ASN A 113 10.26 13.84 -12.63
N LEU A 114 10.86 15.02 -12.80
CA LEU A 114 11.26 15.52 -14.13
C LEU A 114 12.34 14.67 -14.82
N VAL A 115 13.24 14.04 -14.06
CA VAL A 115 14.43 13.35 -14.63
C VAL A 115 14.29 11.82 -14.61
N ILE A 116 13.70 11.24 -13.57
CA ILE A 116 13.65 9.78 -13.37
C ILE A 116 12.39 9.18 -14.02
N GLU A 117 11.22 9.80 -13.86
CA GLU A 117 9.95 9.24 -14.37
C GLU A 117 9.95 9.01 -15.89
N PRO A 118 10.49 9.91 -16.74
CA PRO A 118 10.57 9.66 -18.18
C PRO A 118 11.40 8.43 -18.52
N TRP A 119 12.47 8.18 -17.76
CA TRP A 119 13.38 7.06 -17.98
C TRP A 119 12.81 5.73 -17.48
N LEU A 120 12.01 5.78 -16.41
CA LEU A 120 11.31 4.62 -15.85
C LEU A 120 10.19 4.15 -16.80
N MET A 121 9.48 5.07 -17.43
CA MET A 121 8.52 4.77 -18.50
C MET A 121 9.20 4.15 -19.73
N LEU A 122 10.35 4.69 -20.14
CA LEU A 122 11.11 4.13 -21.25
C LEU A 122 11.61 2.71 -20.95
N SER A 123 12.00 2.44 -19.70
CA SER A 123 12.43 1.11 -19.24
C SER A 123 11.28 0.09 -19.28
N SER A 124 10.06 0.50 -18.92
CA SER A 124 8.85 -0.35 -19.02
C SER A 124 8.55 -0.74 -20.48
N VAL A 125 8.62 0.21 -21.41
CA VAL A 125 8.36 -0.02 -22.84
C VAL A 125 9.50 -0.77 -23.55
N SER A 126 10.75 -0.62 -23.10
CA SER A 126 11.90 -1.22 -23.78
C SER A 126 11.94 -2.75 -23.75
N GLY A 127 11.15 -3.40 -22.87
CA GLY A 127 11.08 -4.86 -22.75
C GLY A 127 12.39 -5.55 -22.33
N LYS A 128 13.46 -4.80 -22.03
CA LYS A 128 14.82 -5.30 -21.77
C LYS A 128 15.10 -5.64 -20.30
N TRP A 129 14.09 -6.07 -19.55
CA TRP A 129 14.29 -6.50 -18.17
C TRP A 129 15.01 -7.86 -18.12
N HIS A 130 16.33 -7.85 -17.94
CA HIS A 130 17.10 -9.07 -17.70
C HIS A 130 16.82 -9.56 -16.28
N ARG A 131 16.08 -10.67 -16.16
CA ARG A 131 15.89 -11.39 -14.92
C ARG A 131 17.22 -12.01 -14.50
N SER A 132 17.87 -11.47 -13.47
CA SER A 132 19.02 -12.12 -12.83
C SER A 132 18.52 -13.39 -12.13
N SER A 133 18.62 -14.52 -12.83
CA SER A 133 18.37 -15.85 -12.29
C SER A 133 19.64 -16.34 -11.60
N ASN A 134 19.85 -15.90 -10.36
CA ASN A 134 20.78 -16.63 -9.51
C ASN A 134 20.17 -18.00 -9.20
N THR A 135 20.78 -19.03 -9.77
CA THR A 135 20.25 -20.37 -9.88
C THR A 135 20.66 -21.16 -8.65
N SER A 136 19.74 -21.31 -7.69
CA SER A 136 19.66 -22.47 -6.81
C SER A 136 18.31 -22.51 -6.12
N GLY A 137 17.40 -23.36 -6.62
CA GLY A 137 16.32 -23.92 -5.78
C GLY A 137 14.86 -23.70 -6.19
N GLN A 138 14.53 -23.12 -7.34
CA GLN A 138 13.11 -23.04 -7.77
C GLN A 138 12.94 -23.36 -9.25
N ARG A 139 12.90 -24.65 -9.54
CA ARG A 139 12.39 -25.20 -10.81
C ARG A 139 11.13 -25.99 -10.46
N LEU A 140 10.03 -25.69 -11.16
CA LEU A 140 8.76 -26.45 -11.25
C LEU A 140 7.49 -25.76 -10.70
N VAL A 141 7.13 -24.54 -11.12
CA VAL A 141 5.72 -24.10 -11.02
C VAL A 141 5.17 -23.38 -12.27
N TYR A 142 5.97 -23.14 -13.31
CA TYR A 142 5.46 -22.47 -14.53
C TYR A 142 5.63 -23.35 -15.76
N ALA A 143 4.80 -24.39 -15.84
CA ALA A 143 4.44 -25.03 -17.10
C ALA A 143 2.91 -24.99 -17.19
N VAL A 144 2.38 -23.84 -17.63
CA VAL A 144 1.01 -23.74 -18.12
C VAL A 144 1.08 -24.12 -19.60
N ARG A 145 0.52 -25.29 -19.94
CA ARG A 145 0.02 -25.59 -21.27
C ARG A 145 -1.46 -25.87 -21.14
#